data_AF-A0A3M1XY89-F1
#
_entry.id   AF-A0A3M1XY89-F1
#
_cell.length_a   1.000
_cell.length_b   1.000
_cell.length_c   1.000
_cell.angle_alpha   90.00
_cell.angle_beta   90.00
_cell.angle_gamma   90.00
#
_symmetry.space_group_name_H-M   'P 1'
#
loop_
_entity.id
_entity.type
_entity.pdbx_description
1 polymer ?
#
loop_
_entity_poly.entity_id
_entity_poly.type
_entity_poly.pdbx_seq_one_letter_code
_entity_poly.pdbx_strand_id
1 'polypeptide(L)'
;NFRYLPSTHLEKAIPFLKCGDYAGFYTSKEGLDVSHVGIIIRKGDNLFLRHASSKKETMMVIDEPFNKYMKMKEGLIIFRPV
;
A
#
# COMPACT_ATOMS: atom_id res chain seq x y z
N ASN A 1 9.53 -17.39 5.34
CA ASN A 1 10.39 -16.18 5.41
C ASN A 1 9.92 -15.24 4.31
N PHE A 2 9.19 -14.18 4.63
CA PHE A 2 8.65 -13.24 3.63
C PHE A 2 9.46 -11.93 3.66
N ARG A 3 9.63 -11.31 2.49
CA ARG A 3 10.31 -10.01 2.36
C ARG A 3 9.27 -8.91 2.30
N TYR A 4 9.54 -7.81 2.97
CA TYR A 4 8.78 -6.57 2.85
C TYR A 4 9.74 -5.42 2.53
N LEU A 5 9.20 -4.36 1.93
CA LEU A 5 9.88 -3.10 1.70
C LEU A 5 9.66 -2.21 2.93
N PRO A 6 10.71 -1.84 3.69
CA PRO A 6 10.59 -0.85 4.75
C PRO A 6 10.14 0.50 4.20
N SER A 7 9.29 1.23 4.92
CA SER A 7 8.79 2.53 4.46
C SER A 7 9.89 3.57 4.21
N THR A 8 11.06 3.43 4.84
CA THR A 8 12.25 4.25 4.59
C THR A 8 12.79 4.13 3.15
N HIS A 9 12.44 3.06 2.43
CA HIS A 9 12.87 2.81 1.05
C HIS A 9 11.76 3.12 0.02
N LEU A 10 10.65 3.70 0.45
CA LEU A 10 9.46 3.92 -0.39
C LEU A 10 9.75 4.73 -1.65
N GLU A 11 10.47 5.85 -1.52
CA GLU A 11 10.79 6.74 -2.66
C GLU A 11 11.55 6.00 -3.77
N LYS A 12 12.46 5.09 -3.39
CA LYS A 12 13.21 4.27 -4.35
C LYS A 12 12.33 3.20 -5.01
N ALA A 13 11.25 2.77 -4.35
CA ALA A 13 10.37 1.73 -4.85
C ALA A 13 9.24 2.26 -5.76
N ILE A 14 8.81 3.51 -5.55
CA ILE A 14 7.73 4.17 -6.31
C ILE A 14 7.82 3.99 -7.84
N PRO A 15 9.00 4.11 -8.49
CA PRO A 15 9.12 3.91 -9.94
C PRO A 15 8.80 2.48 -10.41
N PHE A 16 8.92 1.48 -9.53
CA PHE A 16 8.73 0.07 -9.86
C PHE A 16 7.29 -0.44 -9.62
N LEU A 17 6.47 0.36 -8.92
CA LEU A 17 5.06 0.06 -8.68
C LEU A 17 4.24 0.26 -9.95
N LYS A 18 3.39 -0.71 -10.28
CA LYS A 18 2.52 -0.69 -11.47
C LYS A 18 1.06 -0.64 -11.07
N CYS A 19 0.23 -0.08 -11.95
CA CYS A 19 -1.22 -0.15 -11.81
C CYS A 19 -1.65 -1.63 -11.77
N GLY A 20 -2.49 -1.99 -10.80
CA GLY A 20 -2.93 -3.37 -10.58
C GLY A 20 -2.09 -4.17 -9.59
N ASP A 21 -0.96 -3.65 -9.09
CA ASP A 21 -0.20 -4.31 -8.02
C ASP A 21 -1.07 -4.43 -6.76
N TYR A 22 -1.10 -5.62 -6.17
CA TYR A 22 -1.73 -5.86 -4.87
C TYR A 22 -0.75 -5.49 -3.76
N ALA A 23 -1.15 -4.54 -2.92
CA ALA A 23 -0.36 -3.98 -1.85
C ALA A 23 -0.85 -4.47 -0.49
N GLY A 24 0.04 -5.10 0.29
CA GLY A 24 -0.17 -5.41 1.71
C GLY A 24 0.68 -4.49 2.58
N PHE A 25 0.10 -3.95 3.65
CA PHE A 25 0.81 -3.05 4.58
C PHE A 25 1.34 -3.83 5.78
N TYR A 26 2.66 -4.06 5.78
CA TYR A 26 3.37 -4.78 6.83
C TYR A 26 3.20 -4.11 8.19
N THR A 27 3.12 -4.93 9.24
CA THR A 27 3.18 -4.49 10.64
C THR A 27 4.03 -5.44 11.47
N SER A 28 4.73 -4.91 12.46
CA SER A 28 5.48 -5.68 13.46
C SER A 28 4.63 -6.10 14.67
N LYS A 29 3.31 -5.84 14.65
CA LYS A 29 2.39 -6.25 15.71
C LYS A 29 2.45 -7.76 15.90
N GLU A 30 2.67 -8.20 17.13
CA GLU A 30 2.76 -9.63 17.46
C GLU A 30 1.52 -10.40 16.98
N GLY A 31 1.76 -11.51 16.28
CA GLY A 31 0.71 -12.36 15.71
C GLY A 31 0.04 -11.82 14.44
N LEU A 32 0.53 -10.73 13.85
CA LEU A 32 -0.02 -10.14 12.62
C LEU A 32 1.09 -9.68 11.66
N ASP A 33 1.04 -10.11 10.41
CA ASP A 33 2.00 -9.76 9.37
C ASP A 33 1.54 -8.58 8.49
N VAL A 34 0.24 -8.52 8.18
CA VAL A 34 -0.37 -7.51 7.31
C VAL A 34 -1.58 -6.89 7.98
N SER A 35 -1.57 -5.56 8.10
CA SER A 35 -2.62 -4.80 8.79
C SER A 35 -3.79 -4.37 7.89
N HIS A 36 -3.53 -4.17 6.59
CA HIS A 36 -4.52 -3.74 5.61
C HIS A 36 -4.01 -4.05 4.20
N VAL A 37 -4.90 -3.97 3.21
CA VAL A 37 -4.56 -4.26 1.81
C VAL A 37 -5.24 -3.29 0.84
N GLY A 38 -4.76 -3.22 -0.40
CA GLY A 38 -5.39 -2.48 -1.49
C GLY A 38 -4.70 -2.73 -2.83
N ILE A 39 -5.11 -1.99 -3.85
CA ILE A 39 -4.57 -2.08 -5.21
C ILE A 39 -3.89 -0.75 -5.56
N ILE A 40 -2.67 -0.83 -6.11
CA ILE A 40 -1.98 0.34 -6.64
C ILE A 40 -2.67 0.81 -7.91
N ILE A 41 -3.02 2.09 -7.96
CA ILE A 41 -3.55 2.76 -9.14
C ILE A 41 -2.56 3.84 -9.57
N ARG A 42 -2.18 3.84 -10.86
CA ARG A 42 -1.32 4.88 -11.45
C ARG A 42 -2.14 5.76 -12.38
N LYS A 43 -2.09 7.08 -12.17
CA LYS A 43 -2.73 8.10 -13.03
C LYS A 43 -1.67 9.15 -13.40
N GLY A 44 -1.04 8.98 -14.56
CA GLY A 44 0.18 9.72 -14.92
C GLY A 44 1.30 9.45 -13.91
N ASP A 45 1.91 10.51 -13.40
CA ASP A 45 2.99 10.42 -12.40
C ASP A 45 2.48 10.15 -10.97
N ASN A 46 1.17 10.26 -10.75
CA ASN A 46 0.57 10.09 -9.43
C ASN A 46 0.23 8.63 -9.13
N LEU A 47 0.52 8.21 -7.90
CA LEU A 47 0.16 6.91 -7.34
C LEU A 47 -0.92 7.05 -6.27
N PHE A 48 -1.90 6.18 -6.35
CA PHE A 48 -2.99 6.06 -5.40
C PHE A 48 -3.10 4.62 -4.90
N LEU A 49 -3.62 4.48 -3.69
CA LEU A 49 -4.12 3.21 -3.18
C LEU A 49 -5.63 3.18 -3.35
N ARG A 50 -6.14 2.22 -4.12
CA ARG A 50 -7.55 1.87 -4.10
C ARG A 50 -7.79 0.83 -3.02
N HIS A 51 -8.58 1.17 -2.00
CA HIS A 51 -8.91 0.23 -0.93
C HIS A 51 -10.30 0.48 -0.35
N ALA A 52 -10.89 -0.56 0.25
CA ALA A 52 -12.04 -0.39 1.11
C ALA A 52 -11.58 0.30 2.40
N SER A 53 -12.08 1.49 2.67
CA SER A 53 -11.79 2.23 3.89
C SER A 53 -12.88 1.98 4.92
N SER A 54 -12.47 1.76 6.16
CA SER A 54 -13.35 1.62 7.33
C SER A 54 -13.37 2.89 8.19
N LYS A 55 -12.70 3.98 7.75
CA LYS A 55 -12.78 5.28 8.42
C LYS A 55 -14.21 5.79 8.29
N LYS A 56 -14.75 6.40 9.36
CA LYS A 56 -16.16 6.87 9.40
C LYS A 56 -16.52 7.79 8.23
N GLU A 57 -15.58 8.60 7.79
CA GLU A 57 -15.76 9.57 6.70
C GLU A 57 -15.77 8.92 5.31
N THR A 58 -15.26 7.69 5.20
CA THR A 58 -15.00 7.02 3.91
C THR A 58 -15.33 5.54 3.99
N MET A 59 -16.53 5.19 4.48
CA MET A 59 -17.06 3.81 4.58
C MET A 59 -17.36 3.17 3.21
N MET A 60 -16.41 3.22 2.28
CA MET A 60 -16.53 2.82 0.89
C MET A 60 -15.14 2.56 0.28
N VAL A 61 -15.12 2.14 -0.98
CA VAL A 61 -13.86 2.06 -1.74
C VAL A 61 -13.45 3.47 -2.19
N ILE A 62 -12.22 3.86 -1.86
CA ILE A 62 -11.66 5.18 -2.22
C ILE A 62 -10.30 5.02 -2.89
N ASP A 63 -9.90 6.05 -3.66
CA ASP A 63 -8.52 6.24 -4.12
C ASP A 63 -7.84 7.27 -3.19
N GLU A 64 -6.96 6.82 -2.28
CA GLU A 64 -6.18 7.70 -1.39
C GLU A 64 -4.75 7.90 -1.96
N PRO A 65 -4.16 9.11 -1.94
CA PRO A 65 -2.78 9.32 -2.40
C PRO A 65 -1.80 8.39 -1.68
N PHE A 66 -1.00 7.64 -2.43
CA PHE A 66 -0.23 6.52 -1.89
C PHE A 66 0.84 6.97 -0.89
N ASN A 67 1.55 8.06 -1.19
CA ASN A 67 2.53 8.68 -0.30
C ASN A 67 1.91 9.13 1.03
N LYS A 68 0.70 9.70 1.00
CA LYS A 68 -0.04 10.11 2.20
C LYS A 68 -0.42 8.88 3.04
N TYR A 69 -0.91 7.83 2.40
CA TYR A 69 -1.30 6.59 3.08
C TYR A 69 -0.11 5.91 3.77
N MET A 70 1.07 5.95 3.15
CA MET A 70 2.29 5.30 3.66
C MET A 70 2.94 6.02 4.85
N LYS A 71 2.59 7.27 5.18
CA LYS A 71 3.25 8.07 6.23
C LYS A 71 3.32 7.37 7.60
N MET A 72 2.32 6.56 7.94
CA MET A 72 2.20 5.87 9.23
C MET A 72 2.39 4.35 9.11
N LYS A 73 2.90 3.86 7.98
CA LYS A 73 3.07 2.42 7.70
C LYS A 73 4.52 2.01 7.89
N GLU A 74 4.72 0.83 8.45
CA GLU A 74 6.05 0.29 8.73
C GLU A 74 6.71 -0.26 7.46
N GLY A 75 5.91 -0.84 6.57
CA GLY A 75 6.41 -1.37 5.32
C GLY A 75 5.30 -1.83 4.38
N LEU A 76 5.72 -2.35 3.24
CA LEU A 76 4.88 -2.71 2.11
C LEU A 76 5.31 -4.06 1.55
N ILE A 77 4.33 -4.89 1.21
CA ILE A 77 4.49 -6.12 0.43
C ILE A 77 3.75 -5.92 -0.88
N ILE A 78 4.39 -6.26 -2.00
CA ILE A 78 3.82 -6.10 -3.34
C ILE A 78 3.70 -7.46 -4.00
N PHE A 79 2.52 -7.76 -4.52
CA PHE A 79 2.25 -8.88 -5.42
C PHE A 79 1.75 -8.35 -6.75
N ARG A 80 2.18 -8.98 -7.84
CA ARG A 80 1.75 -8.64 -9.19
C ARG A 80 1.10 -9.87 -9.82
N PRO A 81 -0.17 -9.82 -10.23
CA PRO A 81 -0.80 -10.91 -10.96
C PRO A 81 -0.08 -11.10 -12.32
N VAL A 82 -0.04 -12.35 -12.78
CA VAL A 82 0.55 -12.78 -14.07
C VAL A 82 -0.53 -13.11 -15.08
#